data_AF-A0A6G3X7Z6-F1
#
_entry.id   AF-A0A6G3X7Z6-F1
#
_cell.length_a   1.000
_cell.length_b   1.000
_cell.length_c   1.000
_cell.angle_alpha   90.00
_cell.angle_beta   90.00
_cell.angle_gamma   90.00
#
_symmetry.space_group_name_H-M   'P 1'
#
loop_
_entity.id
_entity.type
_entity.pdbx_description
1 polymer ?
#
loop_
_entity_poly.entity_id
_entity_poly.type
_entity_poly.pdbx_seq_one_letter_code
_entity_poly.pdbx_strand_id
1 'polypeptide(L)'
;AEAAAKKKAAEEAEKKKKEAERLAKLAASFSLPTFSYTITSTYGQSGALWSSGQHTGLDFAGSAGAPLKAVHSGTITSAGYSGSYGYRTVLELEDGTEIWYAHQSSI
;
A
#
# COMPACT_ATOMS: atom_id res chain seq x y z
N ALA A 1 13.86 24.37 33.97
CA ALA A 1 14.28 23.68 32.73
C ALA A 1 13.78 22.24 32.67
N GLU A 2 14.02 21.42 33.71
CA GLU A 2 13.68 19.98 33.74
C GLU A 2 12.17 19.66 33.66
N ALA A 3 11.32 20.45 34.34
CA ALA A 3 9.85 20.29 34.28
C ALA A 3 9.26 20.54 32.88
N ALA A 4 9.82 21.50 32.13
CA ALA A 4 9.41 21.78 30.75
C ALA A 4 9.84 20.67 29.78
N ALA A 5 11.01 20.07 30.01
CA ALA A 5 11.49 18.92 29.23
C ALA A 5 10.64 17.66 29.49
N LYS A 6 10.27 17.38 30.75
CA LYS A 6 9.34 16.28 31.10
C LYS A 6 7.96 16.46 30.47
N LYS A 7 7.41 17.69 30.49
CA LYS A 7 6.12 17.99 29.87
C LYS A 7 6.15 17.78 28.35
N LYS A 8 7.19 18.27 27.66
CA LYS A 8 7.37 18.10 26.22
C LYS A 8 7.53 16.61 25.83
N ALA A 9 8.29 15.84 26.62
CA ALA A 9 8.45 14.40 26.40
C ALA A 9 7.14 13.63 26.60
N ALA A 10 6.33 14.00 27.60
CA ALA A 10 5.02 13.40 27.84
C ALA A 10 4.04 13.72 26.69
N GLU A 11 4.02 14.96 26.20
CA GLU A 11 3.20 15.38 25.06
C GLU A 11 3.61 14.66 23.75
N GLU A 12 4.92 14.49 23.52
CA GLU A 12 5.41 13.76 22.35
C GLU A 12 5.09 12.26 22.42
N ALA A 13 5.21 11.65 23.62
CA ALA A 13 4.81 10.27 23.84
C ALA A 13 3.30 10.06 23.64
N GLU A 14 2.47 11.00 24.11
CA GLU A 14 1.03 10.96 23.88
C GLU A 14 0.68 11.09 22.39
N LYS A 15 1.34 11.99 21.65
CA LYS A 15 1.17 12.12 20.20
C LYS A 15 1.56 10.85 19.45
N LYS A 16 2.71 10.26 19.78
CA LYS A 16 3.16 8.99 19.19
C LYS A 16 2.17 7.86 19.47
N LYS A 17 1.62 7.80 20.68
CA LYS A 17 0.60 6.80 21.04
C LYS A 17 -0.69 7.00 20.21
N LYS A 18 -1.21 8.23 20.15
CA LYS A 18 -2.41 8.54 19.34
C LYS A 18 -2.21 8.23 17.86
N GLU A 19 -1.03 8.53 17.32
CA GLU A 19 -0.73 8.22 15.93
C GLU A 19 -0.60 6.70 15.71
N ALA A 20 0.04 5.96 16.62
CA ALA A 20 0.10 4.51 16.55
C ALA A 20 -1.30 3.88 16.62
N GLU A 21 -2.19 4.38 17.47
CA GLU A 21 -3.58 3.92 17.56
C GLU A 21 -4.37 4.23 16.27
N ARG A 22 -4.18 5.43 15.70
CA ARG A 22 -4.76 5.79 14.40
C ARG A 22 -4.28 4.86 13.29
N LEU A 23 -2.96 4.64 13.21
CA LEU A 23 -2.35 3.77 12.20
C LEU A 23 -2.79 2.32 12.36
N ALA A 24 -2.92 1.82 13.60
CA ALA A 24 -3.44 0.49 13.85
C ALA A 24 -4.90 0.33 13.41
N LYS A 25 -5.74 1.34 13.70
CA LYS A 25 -7.14 1.36 13.25
C LYS A 25 -7.25 1.43 11.72
N LEU A 26 -6.39 2.23 11.08
CA LEU A 26 -6.31 2.33 9.63
C LEU A 26 -5.84 1.00 9.03
N ALA A 27 -4.77 0.40 9.53
CA ALA A 27 -4.29 -0.90 9.05
C ALA A 27 -5.36 -1.99 9.16
N ALA A 28 -6.16 -1.98 10.23
CA ALA A 28 -7.26 -2.91 10.41
C ALA A 28 -8.44 -2.71 9.43
N SER A 29 -8.56 -1.55 8.77
CA SER A 29 -9.60 -1.33 7.75
C SER A 29 -9.20 -1.86 6.37
N PHE A 30 -7.91 -2.15 6.15
CA PHE A 30 -7.42 -2.70 4.90
C PHE A 30 -7.41 -4.23 4.91
N SER A 31 -7.63 -4.80 3.73
CA SER A 31 -7.56 -6.24 3.48
C SER A 31 -6.44 -6.57 2.50
N LEU A 32 -5.95 -7.82 2.53
CA LEU A 32 -4.99 -8.30 1.53
C LEU A 32 -5.65 -8.38 0.14
N PRO A 33 -4.91 -8.03 -0.93
CA PRO A 33 -5.45 -8.01 -2.29
C PRO A 33 -5.64 -9.41 -2.89
N THR A 34 -4.93 -10.41 -2.37
CA THR A 34 -4.95 -11.80 -2.88
C THR A 34 -4.59 -12.78 -1.77
N PHE A 35 -4.71 -14.08 -2.05
CA PHE A 35 -4.36 -15.18 -1.14
C PHE A 35 -3.34 -16.11 -1.80
N SER A 36 -2.72 -16.99 -1.00
CA SER A 36 -1.73 -17.99 -1.47
C SER A 36 -0.61 -17.38 -2.33
N TYR A 37 -0.01 -16.31 -1.84
CA TYR A 37 1.06 -15.58 -2.50
C TYR A 37 2.40 -15.76 -1.79
N THR A 38 3.47 -15.45 -2.51
CA THR A 38 4.81 -15.21 -1.96
C THR A 38 5.21 -13.77 -2.27
N ILE A 39 5.75 -13.06 -1.27
CA ILE A 39 6.32 -11.73 -1.51
C ILE A 39 7.68 -11.90 -2.20
N THR A 40 7.82 -11.39 -3.41
CA THR A 40 9.05 -11.52 -4.22
C THR A 40 9.85 -10.23 -4.34
N SER A 41 9.18 -9.09 -4.26
CA SER A 41 9.82 -7.77 -4.29
C SER A 41 9.10 -6.82 -3.35
N THR A 42 9.85 -6.09 -2.52
CA THR A 42 9.28 -5.11 -1.59
C THR A 42 9.37 -3.69 -2.13
N TYR A 43 8.59 -2.78 -1.56
CA TYR A 43 8.72 -1.34 -1.85
C TYR A 43 10.13 -0.85 -1.52
N GLY A 44 10.69 0.00 -2.39
CA GLY A 44 12.03 0.55 -2.24
C GLY A 44 13.17 -0.41 -2.56
N GLN A 45 12.88 -1.65 -2.94
CA GLN A 45 13.91 -2.61 -3.35
C GLN A 45 14.67 -2.06 -4.57
N SER A 46 15.98 -1.85 -4.42
CA SER A 46 16.82 -1.35 -5.50
C SER A 46 17.10 -2.44 -6.54
N GLY A 47 17.18 -2.07 -7.82
CA GLY A 47 17.53 -3.01 -8.87
C GLY A 47 17.30 -2.50 -10.29
N ALA A 48 17.97 -3.14 -11.25
CA ALA A 48 17.89 -2.80 -12.67
C ALA A 48 16.57 -3.21 -13.35
N LEU A 49 15.70 -3.94 -12.65
CA LEU A 49 14.39 -4.36 -13.16
C LEU A 49 13.41 -3.18 -13.30
N TRP A 50 13.65 -2.08 -12.58
CA TRP A 50 12.80 -0.90 -12.60
C TRP A 50 13.57 0.28 -13.18
N SER A 51 12.96 1.04 -14.10
CA SER A 51 13.60 2.18 -14.77
C SER A 51 13.99 3.30 -13.80
N SER A 52 13.27 3.44 -12.69
CA SER A 52 13.58 4.34 -11.57
C SER A 52 14.79 3.89 -10.74
N GLY A 53 15.29 2.67 -10.96
CA GLY A 53 16.32 2.03 -10.14
C GLY A 53 15.79 1.39 -8.86
N GLN A 54 14.49 1.49 -8.56
CA GLN A 54 13.87 0.88 -7.39
C GLN A 54 12.39 0.51 -7.61
N HIS A 55 11.93 -0.49 -6.89
CA HIS A 55 10.53 -0.90 -6.92
C HIS A 55 9.63 0.12 -6.22
N THR A 56 8.56 0.56 -6.91
CA THR A 56 7.58 1.51 -6.38
C THR A 56 6.30 0.83 -5.87
N GLY A 57 6.32 -0.48 -5.68
CA GLY A 57 5.16 -1.29 -5.26
C GLY A 57 5.54 -2.44 -4.34
N LEU A 58 4.63 -3.41 -4.21
CA LEU A 58 4.84 -4.64 -3.46
C LEU A 58 4.33 -5.80 -4.31
N ASP A 59 5.21 -6.76 -4.60
CA ASP A 59 4.88 -7.88 -5.48
C ASP A 59 4.35 -9.07 -4.71
N PHE A 60 3.10 -9.43 -4.99
CA PHE A 60 2.44 -10.63 -4.51
C PHE A 60 2.47 -11.67 -5.63
N ALA A 61 3.52 -12.50 -5.68
CA ALA A 61 3.62 -13.55 -6.69
C ALA A 61 2.62 -14.67 -6.38
N GLY A 62 1.74 -14.95 -7.34
CA GLY A 62 0.75 -16.02 -7.28
C GLY A 62 0.54 -16.63 -8.66
N SER A 63 -0.33 -17.64 -8.75
CA SER A 63 -0.70 -18.24 -10.03
C SER A 63 -1.41 -17.24 -10.93
N ALA A 64 -1.13 -17.27 -12.23
CA ALA A 64 -1.87 -16.47 -13.21
C ALA A 64 -3.39 -16.77 -13.11
N GLY A 65 -4.21 -15.72 -13.13
CA GLY A 65 -5.67 -15.83 -12.93
C GLY A 65 -6.11 -15.97 -11.47
N ALA A 66 -5.20 -15.92 -10.50
CA ALA A 66 -5.59 -15.83 -9.09
C ALA A 66 -6.49 -14.60 -8.87
N PRO A 67 -7.62 -14.74 -8.17
CA PRO A 67 -8.56 -13.65 -8.00
C PRO A 67 -7.95 -12.52 -7.15
N LEU A 68 -8.17 -11.28 -7.59
CA LEU A 68 -7.84 -10.09 -6.83
C LEU A 68 -9.09 -9.53 -6.14
N LYS A 69 -8.88 -8.91 -4.99
CA LYS A 69 -9.91 -8.18 -4.24
C LYS A 69 -9.43 -6.77 -3.95
N ALA A 70 -10.38 -5.85 -3.90
CA ALA A 70 -10.11 -4.48 -3.47
C ALA A 70 -9.61 -4.50 -2.01
N VAL A 71 -8.49 -3.84 -1.75
CA VAL A 71 -7.90 -3.74 -0.39
C VAL A 71 -8.72 -2.85 0.54
N HIS A 72 -9.56 -1.98 -0.02
CA HIS A 72 -10.43 -1.06 0.72
C HIS A 72 -11.61 -0.62 -0.16
N SER A 73 -12.62 0.03 0.42
CA SER A 73 -13.70 0.68 -0.33
C SER A 73 -13.18 1.91 -1.07
N GLY A 74 -13.65 2.11 -2.31
CA GLY A 74 -13.29 3.24 -3.16
C GLY A 74 -13.96 3.15 -4.53
N THR A 75 -13.49 3.97 -5.47
CA THR A 75 -14.00 4.02 -6.85
C THR A 75 -12.92 3.60 -7.84
N ILE A 76 -13.27 2.77 -8.82
CA ILE A 76 -12.35 2.46 -9.92
C ILE A 76 -12.31 3.66 -10.87
N THR A 77 -11.15 4.30 -10.98
CA THR A 77 -10.93 5.47 -11.85
C THR A 77 -10.27 5.11 -13.18
N SER A 78 -9.63 3.94 -13.25
CA SER A 78 -9.03 3.42 -14.48
C SER A 78 -9.00 1.89 -14.48
N ALA A 79 -9.31 1.26 -15.62
CA ALA A 79 -9.21 -0.18 -15.81
C ALA A 79 -8.89 -0.47 -17.28
N GLY A 80 -7.69 -0.96 -17.57
CA GLY A 80 -7.27 -1.26 -18.94
C GLY A 80 -5.77 -1.60 -19.06
N TYR A 81 -5.31 -1.78 -20.29
CA TYR A 81 -3.88 -2.00 -20.56
C TYR A 81 -3.08 -0.70 -20.37
N SER A 82 -1.99 -0.74 -19.61
CA SER A 82 -1.23 0.42 -19.15
C SER A 82 0.29 0.23 -19.29
N GLY A 83 0.76 -0.02 -20.51
CA GLY A 83 2.19 -0.08 -20.83
C GLY A 83 2.93 -1.17 -20.05
N SER A 84 4.02 -0.81 -19.38
CA SER A 84 4.85 -1.76 -18.60
C SER A 84 4.08 -2.44 -17.46
N TYR A 85 2.99 -1.84 -16.99
CA TYR A 85 2.14 -2.43 -15.94
C TYR A 85 1.19 -3.52 -16.48
N GLY A 86 1.11 -3.76 -17.79
CA GLY A 86 0.15 -4.70 -18.37
C GLY A 86 -1.30 -4.26 -18.11
N TYR A 87 -2.21 -5.22 -17.92
CA TYR A 87 -3.55 -4.88 -17.42
C TYR A 87 -3.44 -4.33 -16.00
N ARG A 88 -3.98 -3.13 -15.83
CA ARG A 88 -3.94 -2.39 -14.58
C ARG A 88 -5.30 -1.80 -14.24
N THR A 89 -5.65 -1.89 -12.98
CA THR A 89 -6.81 -1.22 -12.39
C THR A 89 -6.34 -0.23 -11.32
N VAL A 90 -6.91 0.98 -11.31
CA VAL A 90 -6.65 2.01 -10.31
C VAL A 90 -7.92 2.22 -9.47
N LEU A 91 -7.79 2.02 -8.17
CA LEU A 91 -8.81 2.24 -7.15
C LEU A 91 -8.45 3.51 -6.39
N GLU A 92 -9.29 4.54 -6.46
CA GLU A 92 -9.17 5.76 -5.66
C GLU A 92 -10.00 5.63 -4.38
N LEU A 93 -9.37 5.85 -3.23
CA LEU A 93 -10.03 5.87 -1.92
C LEU A 93 -10.62 7.27 -1.64
N GLU A 94 -11.46 7.37 -0.62
CA GLU A 94 -12.15 8.62 -0.25
C GLU A 94 -11.18 9.77 0.09
N ASP A 95 -9.97 9.47 0.56
CA ASP A 95 -8.94 10.47 0.89
C ASP A 95 -8.05 10.85 -0.31
N GLY A 96 -8.35 10.35 -1.51
CA GLY A 96 -7.57 10.56 -2.74
C GLY A 96 -6.37 9.64 -2.89
N THR A 97 -6.17 8.67 -1.99
CA THR A 97 -5.12 7.65 -2.17
C THR A 97 -5.47 6.76 -3.35
N GLU A 98 -4.54 6.59 -4.29
CA GLU A 98 -4.66 5.62 -5.36
C GLU A 98 -3.99 4.29 -5.01
N ILE A 99 -4.70 3.19 -5.21
CA ILE A 99 -4.19 1.82 -5.12
C ILE A 99 -4.18 1.22 -6.51
N TRP A 100 -3.00 0.81 -6.96
CA TRP A 100 -2.81 0.25 -8.29
C TRP A 100 -2.66 -1.27 -8.21
N TYR A 101 -3.48 -2.00 -8.96
CA TYR A 101 -3.32 -3.43 -9.19
C TYR A 101 -2.73 -3.60 -10.59
N ALA A 102 -1.47 -4.04 -10.68
CA ALA A 102 -0.76 -4.19 -11.95
C ALA A 102 -0.56 -5.66 -12.33
N HIS A 103 -0.19 -5.90 -13.59
CA HIS A 103 0.15 -7.21 -14.15
C HIS A 103 -0.98 -8.23 -14.06
N GLN A 104 -2.24 -7.79 -14.09
CA GLN A 104 -3.40 -8.65 -14.07
C GLN A 104 -3.45 -9.51 -15.35
N SER A 105 -3.96 -10.75 -15.25
CA SER A 105 -4.21 -11.58 -16.43
C SER A 105 -5.43 -11.11 -17.24
N SER A 106 -6.38 -10.45 -16.57
CA SER A 106 -7.63 -9.94 -17.12
C SER A 106 -8.23 -8.90 -16.17
N ILE A 107 -9.18 -8.11 -16.68
CA ILE A 107 -9.97 -7.10 -15.94
C ILE A 107 -11.45 -7.43 -16.11
#